data_AF-A0A2T4NFX9-F1
#
_entry.id   AF-A0A2T4NFX9-F1
#
_cell.length_a   1.000
_cell.length_b   1.000
_cell.length_c   1.000
_cell.angle_alpha   90.00
_cell.angle_beta   90.00
_cell.angle_gamma   90.00
#
_symmetry.space_group_name_H-M   'P 1'
#
loop_
_entity.id
_entity.type
_entity.pdbx_description
1 polymer ?
#
loop_
_entity_poly.entity_id
_entity_poly.type
_entity_poly.pdbx_seq_one_letter_code
_entity_poly.pdbx_strand_id
1 'polypeptide(L)'
;MDEDDGKPGLRIVHQLRAITVELDLLGAEFAQGNSLHPTDLRALICLLDATRTHIPATPGWLGRQLGLNSAGTTALVDRLERLGHVRRVRDSRDRRRVLLEVDERAVTLGQSFFGPLITEIVAATQTFSDTELATIERFLLTVHEAVAAERDPSSSVTRRPLPQKKRGSQ
;
A
#
# COMPACT_ATOMS: atom_id res chain seq x y z
N MET A 1 -30.68 15.36 -15.91
CA MET A 1 -29.21 15.46 -15.94
C MET A 1 -28.73 14.48 -14.90
N ASP A 2 -28.52 13.22 -15.29
CA ASP A 2 -27.90 12.13 -14.51
C ASP A 2 -27.60 10.98 -15.50
N GLU A 3 -26.62 11.19 -16.39
CA GLU A 3 -26.10 10.12 -17.28
C GLU A 3 -25.09 9.20 -16.56
N ASP A 4 -24.83 9.44 -15.27
CA ASP A 4 -23.80 8.73 -14.48
C ASP A 4 -24.30 7.41 -13.86
N ASP A 5 -25.61 7.12 -13.89
CA ASP A 5 -26.23 5.94 -13.26
C ASP A 5 -25.95 4.61 -14.02
N GLY A 6 -25.20 4.66 -15.13
CA GLY A 6 -25.25 3.62 -16.17
C GLY A 6 -24.12 2.58 -16.22
N LYS A 7 -23.06 2.66 -15.41
CA LYS A 7 -21.95 1.68 -15.48
C LYS A 7 -21.59 1.13 -14.11
N PRO A 8 -21.87 -0.16 -13.82
CA PRO A 8 -21.49 -0.80 -12.55
C PRO A 8 -20.03 -0.59 -12.16
N GLY A 9 -19.12 -0.52 -13.13
CA GLY A 9 -17.70 -0.26 -12.89
C GLY A 9 -17.39 1.14 -12.35
N LEU A 10 -18.14 2.18 -12.72
CA LEU A 10 -17.88 3.55 -12.26
C LEU A 10 -18.28 3.73 -10.80
N ARG A 11 -19.36 3.08 -10.36
CA ARG A 11 -19.74 3.03 -8.94
C ARG A 11 -18.64 2.42 -8.09
N ILE A 12 -18.01 1.34 -8.56
CA ILE A 12 -16.87 0.72 -7.87
C ILE A 12 -15.68 1.69 -7.81
N VAL A 13 -15.37 2.43 -8.87
CA VAL A 13 -14.31 3.46 -8.86
C VAL A 13 -14.62 4.56 -7.85
N HIS A 14 -15.88 5.00 -7.76
CA HIS A 14 -16.30 6.01 -6.78
C HIS A 14 -16.16 5.50 -5.34
N GLN A 15 -16.54 4.25 -5.07
CA GLN A 15 -16.36 3.61 -3.76
C GLN A 15 -14.88 3.45 -3.41
N LEU A 16 -14.05 3.02 -4.35
CA LEU A 16 -12.61 2.92 -4.15
C LEU A 16 -12.00 4.28 -3.79
N ARG A 17 -12.37 5.34 -4.53
CA ARG A 17 -11.90 6.71 -4.24
C ARG A 17 -12.34 7.17 -2.85
N ALA A 18 -13.60 6.92 -2.47
CA ALA A 18 -14.08 7.27 -1.13
C ALA A 18 -13.28 6.56 -0.04
N ILE A 19 -13.04 5.25 -0.18
CA ILE A 19 -12.22 4.47 0.75
C ILE A 19 -10.79 5.03 0.82
N THR A 20 -10.16 5.34 -0.32
CA THR A 20 -8.82 5.93 -0.34
C THR A 20 -8.75 7.24 0.44
N VAL A 21 -9.74 8.13 0.27
CA VAL A 21 -9.79 9.40 1.00
C VAL A 21 -9.93 9.18 2.51
N GLU A 22 -10.82 8.29 2.94
CA GLU A 22 -11.00 8.00 4.37
C GLU A 22 -9.74 7.38 4.98
N LEU A 23 -9.07 6.46 4.26
CA LEU A 23 -7.82 5.87 4.71
C LEU A 23 -6.67 6.89 4.77
N ASP A 24 -6.61 7.83 3.83
CA ASP A 24 -5.61 8.90 3.84
C ASP A 24 -5.84 9.86 5.03
N LEU A 25 -7.09 10.20 5.33
CA LEU A 25 -7.45 11.04 6.49
C LEU A 25 -7.09 10.34 7.80
N LEU A 26 -7.46 9.06 7.95
CA LEU A 26 -7.13 8.25 9.11
C LEU A 26 -5.61 8.09 9.28
N GLY A 27 -4.89 7.89 8.17
CA GLY A 27 -3.42 7.86 8.17
C GLY A 27 -2.79 9.19 8.58
N ALA A 28 -3.37 10.32 8.15
CA ALA A 28 -2.91 11.64 8.56
C ALA A 28 -3.12 11.88 10.06
N GLU A 29 -4.23 11.42 10.63
CA GLU A 29 -4.50 11.47 12.08
C GLU A 29 -3.44 10.67 12.85
N PHE A 30 -3.18 9.42 12.43
CA PHE A 30 -2.13 8.60 13.02
C PHE A 30 -0.76 9.31 12.96
N ALA A 31 -0.44 9.91 11.81
CA ALA A 31 0.84 10.56 11.62
C ALA A 31 1.00 11.78 12.55
N GLN A 32 -0.04 12.64 12.62
CA GLN A 32 -0.10 13.79 13.52
C GLN A 32 0.09 13.39 14.98
N GLY A 33 -0.64 12.37 15.45
CA GLY A 33 -0.57 11.90 16.83
C GLY A 33 0.78 11.32 17.23
N ASN A 34 1.62 10.93 16.26
CA ASN A 34 2.89 10.24 16.48
C ASN A 34 4.12 11.02 15.99
N SER A 35 3.99 12.33 15.73
CA SER A 35 5.07 13.19 15.23
C SER A 35 5.69 12.70 13.90
N LEU A 36 4.88 12.05 13.07
CA LEU A 36 5.25 11.57 11.76
C LEU A 36 4.75 12.52 10.68
N HIS A 37 5.50 12.63 9.58
CA HIS A 37 4.96 13.18 8.34
C HIS A 37 4.13 12.11 7.59
N PRO A 38 3.20 12.50 6.70
CA PRO A 38 2.48 11.52 5.87
C PRO A 38 3.40 10.59 5.07
N THR A 39 4.54 11.09 4.59
CA THR A 39 5.55 10.29 3.89
C THR A 39 6.25 9.28 4.81
N ASP A 40 6.35 9.56 6.11
CA ASP A 40 6.92 8.63 7.10
C ASP A 40 6.02 7.43 7.31
N LEU A 41 4.70 7.68 7.48
CA LEU A 41 3.72 6.60 7.56
C LEU A 41 3.75 5.73 6.31
N ARG A 42 3.79 6.35 5.12
CA ARG A 42 3.90 5.62 3.85
C ARG A 42 5.18 4.77 3.78
N ALA A 43 6.29 5.29 4.30
CA ALA A 43 7.54 4.54 4.37
C ALA A 43 7.44 3.33 5.32
N LEU A 44 6.83 3.49 6.49
CA LEU A 44 6.60 2.39 7.43
C LEU A 44 5.72 1.30 6.81
N ILE A 45 4.61 1.66 6.17
CA ILE A 45 3.76 0.71 5.44
C ILE A 45 4.57 -0.06 4.39
N CYS A 46 5.35 0.67 3.57
CA CYS A 46 6.19 0.08 2.54
C CYS A 46 7.22 -0.92 3.10
N LEU A 47 7.87 -0.60 4.22
CA LEU A 47 8.83 -1.49 4.88
C LEU A 47 8.16 -2.72 5.52
N LEU A 48 6.95 -2.56 6.09
CA LEU A 48 6.17 -3.68 6.62
C LEU A 48 5.76 -4.64 5.48
N ASP A 49 5.32 -4.11 4.35
CA ASP A 49 4.95 -4.92 3.17
C ASP A 49 6.16 -5.62 2.56
N ALA A 50 7.32 -4.96 2.50
CA ALA A 50 8.58 -5.60 2.12
C ALA A 50 8.95 -6.76 3.05
N THR A 51 8.73 -6.59 4.35
CA THR A 51 8.98 -7.65 5.34
C THR A 51 8.07 -8.85 5.09
N ARG A 52 6.77 -8.63 4.88
CA ARG A 52 5.76 -9.67 4.57
C ARG A 52 6.07 -10.43 3.28
N THR A 53 6.61 -9.73 2.29
CA THR A 53 6.94 -10.28 0.96
C THR A 53 8.40 -10.70 0.82
N HIS A 54 9.18 -10.68 1.91
CA HIS A 54 10.60 -11.03 1.96
C HIS A 54 11.50 -10.23 1.00
N ILE A 55 11.11 -8.99 0.68
CA ILE A 55 11.91 -8.07 -0.12
C ILE A 55 12.99 -7.42 0.77
N PRO A 56 14.28 -7.52 0.44
CA PRO A 56 15.33 -6.83 1.19
C PRO A 56 15.27 -5.31 0.99
N ALA A 57 14.67 -4.60 1.95
CA ALA A 57 14.44 -3.17 1.88
C ALA A 57 15.73 -2.37 2.15
N THR A 58 16.39 -1.88 1.09
CA THR A 58 17.51 -0.93 1.21
C THR A 58 17.00 0.52 1.16
N PRO A 59 17.77 1.53 1.61
CA PRO A 59 17.40 2.93 1.42
C PRO A 59 17.09 3.26 -0.04
N GLY A 60 17.94 2.83 -0.97
CA GLY A 60 17.71 3.06 -2.41
C GLY A 60 16.45 2.39 -2.95
N TRP A 61 16.07 1.23 -2.41
CA TRP A 61 14.78 0.60 -2.75
C TRP A 61 13.61 1.42 -2.22
N LEU A 62 13.65 1.84 -0.96
CA LEU A 62 12.60 2.65 -0.34
C LEU A 62 12.41 3.99 -1.06
N GLY A 63 13.51 4.66 -1.43
CA GLY A 63 13.49 5.89 -2.21
C GLY A 63 12.73 5.73 -3.52
N ARG A 64 12.95 4.64 -4.26
CA ARG A 64 12.20 4.34 -5.50
C ARG A 64 10.72 4.13 -5.24
N GLN A 65 10.34 3.37 -4.20
CA GLN A 65 8.93 3.11 -3.88
C GLN A 65 8.16 4.40 -3.54
N LEU A 66 8.84 5.34 -2.88
CA LEU A 66 8.28 6.61 -2.45
C LEU A 66 8.45 7.74 -3.46
N GLY A 67 9.17 7.53 -4.57
CA GLY A 67 9.48 8.59 -5.54
C GLY A 67 10.42 9.68 -4.98
N LEU A 68 11.29 9.31 -4.05
CA LEU A 68 12.24 10.23 -3.40
C LEU A 68 13.64 10.09 -4.01
N ASN A 69 14.33 11.22 -4.10
CA ASN A 69 15.77 11.23 -4.40
C ASN A 69 16.59 10.73 -3.19
N SER A 70 17.89 10.52 -3.39
CA SER A 70 18.79 9.99 -2.35
C SER A 70 18.84 10.87 -1.09
N ALA A 71 18.85 12.20 -1.26
CA ALA A 71 18.89 13.14 -0.14
C ALA A 71 17.60 13.09 0.70
N GLY A 72 16.44 13.14 0.04
CA GLY A 72 15.13 13.03 0.69
C GLY A 72 14.92 11.67 1.35
N THR A 73 15.38 10.60 0.70
CA THR A 73 15.37 9.24 1.28
C THR A 73 16.22 9.18 2.55
N THR A 74 17.43 9.74 2.52
CA THR A 74 18.32 9.77 3.69
C THR A 74 17.69 10.53 4.84
N ALA A 75 17.19 11.74 4.58
CA ALA A 75 16.53 12.57 5.58
C ALA A 75 15.27 11.90 6.17
N LEU A 76 14.52 11.16 5.37
CA LEU A 76 13.38 10.37 5.83
C LEU A 76 13.81 9.25 6.77
N VAL A 77 14.80 8.45 6.37
CA VAL A 77 15.25 7.33 7.19
C VAL A 77 15.85 7.83 8.49
N ASP A 78 16.67 8.88 8.46
CA ASP A 78 17.27 9.46 9.67
C ASP A 78 16.21 9.97 10.66
N ARG A 79 15.12 10.55 10.14
CA ARG A 79 13.98 10.96 10.98
C ARG A 79 13.27 9.76 11.60
N LEU A 80 13.00 8.71 10.83
CA LEU A 80 12.37 7.49 11.34
C LEU A 80 13.24 6.77 12.38
N GLU A 81 14.57 6.73 12.18
CA GLU A 81 15.50 6.18 13.18
C GLU A 81 15.54 7.02 14.46
N ARG A 82 15.58 8.35 14.34
CA ARG A 82 15.54 9.26 15.49
C ARG A 82 14.25 9.12 16.30
N LEU A 83 13.13 8.84 15.66
CA LEU A 83 11.85 8.54 16.30
C LEU A 83 11.77 7.10 16.84
N GLY A 84 12.78 6.26 16.56
CA GLY A 84 12.83 4.88 17.02
C GLY A 84 11.88 3.93 16.28
N HIS A 85 11.44 4.30 15.07
CA HIS A 85 10.52 3.48 14.28
C HIS A 85 11.19 2.58 13.25
N VAL A 86 12.41 2.90 12.86
CA VAL A 86 13.22 2.12 11.90
C VAL A 86 14.61 1.96 12.47
N ARG A 87 15.30 0.89 12.08
CA ARG A 87 16.73 0.69 12.29
C ARG A 87 17.43 0.18 11.05
N ARG A 88 18.65 0.65 10.83
CA ARG A 88 19.58 0.12 9.83
C ARG A 88 20.29 -1.11 10.35
N VAL A 89 20.25 -2.19 9.58
CA VAL A 89 20.96 -3.44 9.88
C VAL A 89 21.87 -3.83 8.73
N ARG A 90 23.00 -4.49 9.04
CA ARG A 90 23.84 -5.09 8.00
C ARG A 90 23.17 -6.35 7.47
N ASP A 91 23.11 -6.48 6.16
CA ASP A 91 22.61 -7.70 5.51
C ASP A 91 23.54 -8.87 5.86
N SER A 92 22.94 -9.97 6.33
CA SER A 92 23.67 -11.19 6.68
C SER A 92 24.24 -11.90 5.45
N ARG A 93 23.66 -11.68 4.27
CA ARG A 93 24.06 -12.29 2.99
C ARG A 93 25.13 -11.48 2.25
N ASP A 94 25.10 -10.15 2.35
CA ASP A 94 26.15 -9.26 1.85
C ASP A 94 26.36 -8.10 2.82
N ARG A 95 27.40 -8.18 3.66
CA ARG A 95 27.69 -7.19 4.70
C ARG A 95 27.97 -5.77 4.18
N ARG A 96 28.14 -5.58 2.87
CA ARG A 96 28.25 -4.25 2.24
C ARG A 96 26.89 -3.57 2.09
N ARG A 97 25.79 -4.31 2.22
CA ARG A 97 24.42 -3.79 2.12
C ARG A 97 23.89 -3.45 3.51
N VAL A 98 23.13 -2.36 3.55
CA VAL A 98 22.34 -1.94 4.70
C VAL A 98 20.87 -2.13 4.36
N LEU A 99 20.15 -2.82 5.24
CA LEU A 99 18.71 -3.01 5.19
C LEU A 99 18.03 -2.13 6.23
N LEU A 100 16.77 -1.80 5.97
CA LEU A 100 15.89 -1.07 6.86
C LEU A 100 14.89 -2.04 7.46
N GLU A 101 14.79 -2.06 8.78
CA GLU A 101 13.81 -2.85 9.51
C GLU A 101 12.95 -1.93 10.36
N VAL A 102 11.64 -2.16 10.36
CA VAL A 102 10.70 -1.46 11.24
C VAL A 102 10.90 -1.99 12.66
N ASP A 103 11.00 -1.09 13.63
CA ASP A 103 11.10 -1.48 15.04
C ASP A 103 9.77 -2.07 15.53
N GLU A 104 9.85 -3.06 16.42
CA GLU A 104 8.67 -3.71 16.98
C GLU A 104 7.73 -2.70 17.65
N ARG A 105 8.26 -1.65 18.27
CA ARG A 105 7.44 -0.58 18.87
C ARG A 105 6.58 0.14 17.85
N ALA A 106 7.10 0.38 16.64
CA ALA A 106 6.31 0.99 15.56
C ALA A 106 5.23 0.03 15.05
N VAL A 107 5.51 -1.28 15.03
CA VAL A 107 4.51 -2.30 14.71
C VAL A 107 3.38 -2.29 15.73
N THR A 108 3.70 -2.36 17.03
CA THR A 108 2.71 -2.35 18.11
C THR A 108 1.89 -1.06 18.12
N LEU A 109 2.53 0.09 17.86
CA LEU A 109 1.85 1.37 17.76
C LEU A 109 0.84 1.38 16.61
N GLY A 110 1.24 0.94 15.42
CA GLY A 110 0.34 0.81 14.27
C GLY A 110 -0.80 -0.17 14.53
N GLN A 111 -0.51 -1.33 15.15
CA GLN A 111 -1.53 -2.32 15.51
C GLN A 111 -2.53 -1.78 16.52
N SER A 112 -2.09 -0.99 17.51
CA SER A 112 -2.99 -0.42 18.52
C SER A 112 -3.97 0.57 17.91
N PHE A 113 -3.54 1.32 16.88
CA PHE A 113 -4.37 2.31 16.21
C PHE A 113 -5.25 1.71 15.11
N PHE A 114 -4.67 0.93 14.18
CA PHE A 114 -5.38 0.38 13.03
C PHE A 114 -6.03 -0.98 13.29
N GLY A 115 -5.70 -1.65 14.40
CA GLY A 115 -6.20 -2.98 14.75
C GLY A 115 -7.73 -3.09 14.79
N PRO A 116 -8.46 -2.15 15.42
CA PRO A 116 -9.92 -2.15 15.39
C PRO A 116 -10.48 -2.08 13.97
N LEU A 117 -9.96 -1.19 13.12
CA LEU A 117 -10.39 -1.09 11.72
C LEU A 117 -10.12 -2.39 10.95
N ILE A 118 -8.91 -2.97 11.09
CA ILE A 118 -8.55 -4.23 10.44
C ILE A 118 -9.49 -5.35 10.90
N THR A 119 -9.85 -5.39 12.18
CA THR A 119 -10.77 -6.38 12.74
C THR A 119 -12.16 -6.27 12.10
N GLU A 120 -12.71 -5.06 11.97
CA GLU A 120 -13.99 -4.83 11.31
C GLU A 120 -13.95 -5.20 9.82
N ILE A 121 -12.87 -4.87 9.12
CA ILE A 121 -12.68 -5.25 7.71
C ILE A 121 -12.65 -6.78 7.57
N VAL A 122 -11.90 -7.48 8.43
CA VAL A 122 -11.83 -8.95 8.43
C VAL A 122 -13.16 -9.58 8.84
N ALA A 123 -13.92 -8.96 9.75
CA ALA A 123 -15.26 -9.43 10.07
C ALA A 123 -16.22 -9.29 8.87
N ALA A 124 -16.13 -8.18 8.14
CA ALA A 124 -16.91 -7.96 6.93
C ALA A 124 -16.60 -9.00 5.82
N THR A 125 -15.38 -9.52 5.73
CA THR A 125 -15.09 -10.58 4.75
C THR A 125 -15.82 -11.89 5.04
N GLN A 126 -16.26 -12.13 6.29
CA GLN A 126 -16.99 -13.34 6.68
C GLN A 126 -18.40 -13.41 6.08
N THR A 127 -18.93 -12.30 5.55
CA THR A 127 -20.24 -12.29 4.87
C THR A 127 -20.16 -12.72 3.41
N PHE A 128 -18.96 -12.98 2.89
CA PHE A 128 -18.72 -13.39 1.50
C PHE A 128 -18.30 -14.86 1.45
N SER A 129 -18.71 -15.54 0.38
CA SER A 129 -18.20 -16.87 0.05
C SER A 129 -16.75 -16.81 -0.43
N ASP A 130 -16.03 -17.94 -0.37
CA ASP A 130 -14.66 -18.05 -0.88
C ASP A 130 -14.53 -17.63 -2.35
N THR A 131 -15.57 -17.87 -3.16
CA THR A 131 -15.57 -17.47 -4.59
C THR A 131 -15.70 -15.96 -4.75
N GLU A 132 -16.50 -15.31 -3.90
CA GLU A 132 -16.63 -13.86 -3.88
C GLU A 132 -15.34 -13.20 -3.38
N LEU A 133 -14.74 -13.74 -2.31
CA LEU A 133 -13.45 -13.28 -1.80
C LEU A 133 -12.34 -13.40 -2.85
N ALA A 134 -12.24 -14.53 -3.54
CA ALA A 134 -11.29 -14.71 -4.65
C ALA A 134 -11.55 -13.75 -5.81
N THR A 135 -12.79 -13.28 -5.99
CA THR A 135 -13.15 -12.28 -7.00
C THR A 135 -12.76 -10.87 -6.55
N ILE A 136 -12.98 -10.54 -5.27
CA ILE A 136 -12.57 -9.27 -4.66
C ILE A 136 -11.05 -9.15 -4.68
N GLU A 137 -10.32 -10.18 -4.26
CA GLU A 137 -8.85 -10.19 -4.27
C GLU A 137 -8.29 -9.96 -5.67
N ARG A 138 -8.81 -10.68 -6.67
CA ARG A 138 -8.42 -10.49 -8.07
C ARG A 138 -8.69 -9.07 -8.56
N PHE A 139 -9.83 -8.50 -8.20
CA PHE A 139 -10.18 -7.13 -8.55
C PHE A 139 -9.20 -6.13 -7.91
N LEU A 140 -8.95 -6.25 -6.60
CA LEU A 140 -8.02 -5.38 -5.86
C LEU A 140 -6.60 -5.46 -6.43
N LEU A 141 -6.12 -6.67 -6.75
CA LEU A 141 -4.81 -6.86 -7.39
C LEU A 141 -4.75 -6.18 -8.76
N THR A 142 -5.77 -6.38 -9.61
CA THR A 142 -5.82 -5.77 -10.94
C THR A 142 -5.80 -4.23 -10.86
N VAL A 143 -6.54 -3.66 -9.90
CA VAL A 143 -6.57 -2.22 -9.68
C VAL A 143 -5.22 -1.72 -9.14
N HIS A 144 -4.62 -2.43 -8.19
CA HIS A 144 -3.31 -2.10 -7.64
C HIS A 144 -2.24 -2.05 -8.75
N GLU A 145 -2.20 -3.07 -9.61
CA GLU A 145 -1.28 -3.12 -10.75
C GLU A 145 -1.54 -1.97 -11.74
N ALA A 146 -2.80 -1.65 -12.02
CA ALA A 146 -3.16 -0.53 -12.90
C ALA A 146 -2.69 0.82 -12.35
N VAL A 147 -2.84 1.06 -11.04
CA VAL A 147 -2.38 2.28 -10.36
C VAL A 147 -0.84 2.32 -10.29
N ALA A 148 -0.20 1.19 -10.02
CA ALA A 148 1.26 1.10 -9.97
C ALA A 148 1.89 1.40 -11.35
N ALA A 149 1.33 0.86 -12.43
CA ALA A 149 1.79 1.10 -13.79
C ALA A 149 1.69 2.59 -14.20
N GLU A 150 0.69 3.32 -13.70
CA GLU A 150 0.56 4.76 -13.96
C GLU A 150 1.63 5.58 -13.19
N ARG A 151 2.01 5.15 -11.97
CA ARG A 151 3.06 5.82 -11.17
C ARG A 151 4.46 5.62 -11.76
N ASP A 152 4.70 4.50 -12.45
CA ASP A 152 5.96 4.21 -13.12
C ASP A 152 5.72 3.76 -14.56
N PRO A 153 5.46 4.70 -15.50
CA PRO A 153 5.16 4.38 -16.88
C PRO A 153 6.34 3.71 -17.62
N SER A 154 7.55 3.74 -17.04
CA SER A 154 8.73 3.07 -17.59
C SER A 154 8.75 1.55 -17.31
N SER A 155 7.88 1.06 -16.42
CA SER A 155 7.82 -0.34 -15.97
C SER A 155 6.87 -1.25 -16.76
N SER A 156 6.28 -0.76 -17.86
CA SER A 156 5.17 -1.42 -18.59
C SER A 156 5.42 -2.88 -19.00
N VAL A 157 4.98 -3.81 -18.15
CA VAL A 157 4.67 -5.20 -18.54
C VAL A 157 3.38 -5.16 -19.36
N THR A 158 3.44 -5.77 -20.55
CA THR A 158 2.41 -5.83 -21.59
C THR A 158 0.98 -5.95 -21.05
N ARG A 159 0.17 -4.88 -21.20
CA ARG A 159 -1.28 -4.93 -20.97
C ARG A 159 -1.91 -5.99 -21.89
N ARG A 160 -2.31 -7.14 -21.35
CA ARG A 160 -3.20 -8.07 -22.07
C ARG A 160 -4.62 -7.50 -22.01
N PRO A 161 -5.32 -7.31 -23.14
CA PRO A 161 -6.69 -6.80 -23.12
C PRO A 161 -7.60 -7.76 -22.34
N LEU A 162 -8.50 -7.20 -21.53
CA LEU A 162 -9.58 -7.95 -20.90
C LEU A 162 -10.42 -8.66 -21.99
N PRO A 163 -10.74 -9.96 -21.83
CA PRO A 163 -11.58 -10.66 -22.80
C PRO A 163 -12.97 -10.02 -22.84
N GLN A 164 -13.33 -9.47 -23.99
CA GLN A 164 -14.68 -8.96 -24.22
C GLN A 164 -15.65 -10.14 -24.18
N LYS A 165 -16.62 -10.09 -23.25
CA LYS A 165 -17.76 -11.04 -23.26
C LYS A 165 -18.48 -10.89 -24.60
N LYS A 166 -18.41 -11.93 -25.43
CA LYS A 166 -19.25 -12.05 -26.63
C LYS A 166 -20.70 -11.93 -26.19
N ARG A 167 -21.39 -10.88 -26.64
CA ARG A 167 -22.86 -10.84 -26.59
C ARG A 167 -23.33 -12.00 -27.46
N GLY A 168 -23.82 -13.07 -26.83
CA GLY A 168 -24.52 -14.14 -27.51
C GLY A 168 -25.82 -13.58 -28.05
N SER A 169 -25.96 -13.58 -29.37
CA SER A 169 -27.25 -13.43 -30.04
C SER A 169 -28.00 -14.75 -29.93
N GLN A 170 -29.13 -14.74 -29.24
CA GLN A 170 -30.33 -15.44 -29.65
C GLN A 170 -31.43 -14.39 -29.81
#